data_AF-A0AAW0CKQ3-F1
#
_entry.id   AF-A0AAW0CKQ3-F1
#
_cell.length_a   1.000
_cell.length_b   1.000
_cell.length_c   1.000
_cell.angle_alpha   90.00
_cell.angle_beta   90.00
_cell.angle_gamma   90.00
#
_symmetry.space_group_name_H-M   'P 1'
#
loop_
_entity.id
_entity.type
_entity.pdbx_description
1 polymer ?
#
loop_
_entity_poly.entity_id
_entity_poly.type
_entity_poly.pdbx_seq_one_letter_code
_entity_poly.pdbx_strand_id
1 'polypeptide(L)'
;MPPTLTLVCDICQEEYGLEKFLFEAACGHGFCETCTKETKSRSTCPLCRAKRSAVPPHRVYITPVDAPAEDQAQSLINGLSKVNTQSSPRRTRNLRTRTERIVESLDGNSDVVTKLLAAVKDLEERLRYFPLELQRERDEKAALQRKVDLWYPRVNAVEEMERKQACLQSKLRELKQENASLQTSNNEIKLLHDTAQNELKKYNDIVAGQMDVMAAKDKELAQLKVQKDENEKQIRLLKKKLKALAKSQPPRTDTNDPNDSLFIERSNTVHH
;
A
#
# COMPACT_ATOMS: atom_id res chain seq x y z
N MET A 1 40.54 42.00 -40.99
CA MET A 1 40.96 40.69 -40.45
C MET A 1 39.92 39.67 -40.88
N PRO A 2 40.30 38.51 -41.46
CA PRO A 2 39.33 37.49 -41.83
C PRO A 2 38.60 36.99 -40.57
N PRO A 3 37.28 36.73 -40.64
CA PRO A 3 36.52 36.25 -39.50
C PRO A 3 37.09 34.89 -39.04
N THR A 4 37.53 34.81 -37.79
CA THR A 4 37.97 33.56 -37.17
C THR A 4 36.75 32.70 -36.87
N LEU A 5 36.68 31.51 -37.46
CA LEU A 5 35.59 30.58 -37.25
C LEU A 5 35.68 30.01 -35.83
N THR A 6 34.72 30.36 -34.98
CA THR A 6 34.62 29.87 -33.60
C THR A 6 33.58 28.77 -33.48
N LEU A 7 33.85 27.81 -32.58
CA LEU A 7 32.99 26.66 -32.27
C LEU A 7 32.76 26.60 -30.76
N VAL A 8 31.59 26.12 -30.35
CA VAL A 8 31.23 25.89 -28.93
C VAL A 8 31.50 24.43 -28.58
N CYS A 9 32.20 24.19 -27.48
CA CYS A 9 32.49 22.82 -27.03
C CYS A 9 31.29 22.28 -26.25
N ASP A 10 30.68 21.17 -26.67
CA ASP A 10 29.48 20.64 -25.99
C ASP A 10 29.75 20.05 -24.58
N ILE A 11 31.02 19.93 -24.17
CA ILE A 11 31.39 19.44 -22.83
C ILE A 11 31.49 20.61 -21.84
N CYS A 12 32.30 21.62 -22.13
CA CYS A 12 32.50 22.77 -21.24
C CYS A 12 31.63 23.99 -21.57
N GLN A 13 30.96 23.99 -22.73
CA GLN A 13 30.11 25.07 -23.25
C GLN A 13 30.84 26.40 -23.53
N GLU A 14 32.17 26.37 -23.64
CA GLU A 14 32.98 27.54 -23.99
C GLU A 14 33.23 27.65 -25.51
N GLU A 15 33.45 28.89 -25.98
CA GLU A 15 33.78 29.22 -27.37
C GLU A 15 35.30 29.16 -27.60
N TYR A 16 35.73 28.45 -28.64
CA TYR A 16 37.13 28.40 -29.07
C TYR A 16 37.25 28.56 -30.58
N GLY A 17 38.42 28.98 -31.07
CA GLY A 17 38.73 28.91 -32.49
C GLY A 17 38.81 27.46 -32.98
N LEU A 18 38.51 27.24 -34.26
CA LEU A 18 38.56 25.93 -34.91
C LEU A 18 39.90 25.22 -34.69
N GLU A 19 41.00 25.97 -34.62
CA GLU A 19 42.35 25.47 -34.38
C GLU A 19 42.54 24.83 -33.01
N LYS A 20 41.63 25.05 -32.05
CA LYS A 20 41.64 24.44 -30.71
C LYS A 20 40.70 23.24 -30.58
N PHE A 21 39.97 22.88 -31.64
CA PHE A 21 39.09 21.72 -31.67
C PHE A 21 39.81 20.47 -32.20
N LEU A 22 39.42 19.31 -31.66
CA LEU A 22 39.79 17.98 -32.15
C LEU A 22 38.52 17.19 -32.43
N PHE A 23 38.46 16.55 -33.59
CA PHE A 23 37.30 15.80 -34.07
C PHE A 23 37.55 14.29 -34.01
N GLU A 24 36.58 13.56 -33.47
CA GLU A 24 36.59 12.11 -33.37
C GLU A 24 36.45 11.48 -34.76
N ALA A 25 37.42 10.67 -35.18
CA ALA A 25 37.42 10.09 -36.53
C ALA A 25 36.24 9.12 -36.79
N ALA A 26 35.73 8.44 -35.75
CA ALA A 26 34.62 7.51 -35.89
C ALA A 26 33.24 8.17 -36.09
N CYS A 27 33.04 9.38 -35.57
CA CYS A 27 31.70 9.98 -35.51
C CYS A 27 31.64 11.46 -35.87
N GLY A 28 32.78 12.11 -36.14
CA GLY A 28 32.86 13.51 -36.54
C GLY A 28 32.54 14.53 -35.46
N HIS A 29 32.23 14.12 -34.23
CA HIS A 29 32.01 15.06 -33.13
C HIS A 29 33.32 15.68 -32.65
N GLY A 30 33.32 17.00 -32.45
CA GLY A 30 34.50 17.76 -32.02
C GLY A 30 34.37 18.32 -30.62
N PHE A 31 35.48 18.37 -29.90
CA PHE A 31 35.58 18.99 -28.58
C PHE A 31 36.81 19.89 -28.50
N CYS A 32 36.84 20.81 -27.54
CA CYS A 32 38.07 21.55 -27.28
C CYS A 32 39.19 20.59 -26.86
N GLU A 33 40.44 20.99 -27.10
CA GLU A 33 41.61 20.16 -26.83
C GLU A 33 41.68 19.68 -25.38
N THR A 34 41.29 20.53 -24.41
CA THR A 34 41.27 20.20 -22.99
C THR A 34 40.28 19.08 -22.69
N CYS A 35 39.01 19.23 -23.07
CA CYS A 35 37.98 18.21 -22.82
C CYS A 35 38.25 16.92 -23.61
N THR A 36 38.89 17.00 -24.78
CA THR A 36 39.31 15.82 -25.53
C THR A 36 40.34 15.01 -24.75
N LYS A 37 41.33 15.67 -24.12
CA LYS A 37 42.34 15.02 -23.28
C LYS A 37 41.72 14.40 -22.03
N GLU A 38 40.83 15.12 -21.35
CA GLU A 38 40.15 14.64 -20.15
C GLU A 38 39.25 13.43 -20.41
N THR A 39 38.59 13.40 -21.57
CA THR A 39 37.70 12.30 -21.92
C THR A 39 38.42 11.13 -22.57
N LYS A 40 39.73 11.20 -22.83
CA LYS A 40 40.49 10.19 -23.60
C LYS A 40 40.37 8.76 -23.06
N SER A 41 40.19 8.57 -21.75
CA SER A 41 40.03 7.27 -21.11
C SER A 41 38.69 6.58 -21.42
N ARG A 42 37.70 7.32 -21.95
CA ARG A 42 36.40 6.77 -22.32
C ARG A 42 36.49 6.09 -23.69
N SER A 43 35.91 4.89 -23.79
CA SER A 43 35.83 4.11 -25.04
C SER A 43 34.74 4.60 -26.01
N THR A 44 33.91 5.56 -25.58
CA THR A 44 32.79 6.10 -26.36
C THR A 44 32.80 7.62 -26.41
N CYS A 45 32.32 8.18 -27.52
CA CYS A 45 32.12 9.62 -27.70
C CYS A 45 31.16 10.19 -26.62
N PRO A 46 31.50 11.30 -25.94
CA PRO A 46 30.61 11.92 -24.94
C PRO A 46 29.24 12.38 -25.46
N LEU A 47 29.12 12.72 -26.75
CA LEU A 47 27.87 13.22 -27.33
C LEU A 47 26.98 12.11 -27.86
N CYS A 48 27.49 11.33 -28.82
CA CYS A 48 26.69 10.31 -29.51
C CYS A 48 26.86 8.90 -28.95
N ARG A 49 27.78 8.69 -28.00
CA ARG A 49 28.12 7.37 -27.42
C ARG A 49 28.65 6.33 -28.40
N ALA A 50 28.93 6.71 -29.66
CA ALA A 50 29.61 5.83 -30.62
C ALA A 50 30.96 5.38 -30.06
N LYS A 51 31.33 4.11 -30.32
CA LYS A 51 32.65 3.59 -29.95
C LYS A 51 33.73 4.39 -30.67
N ARG A 52 34.77 4.78 -29.94
CA ARG A 52 35.91 5.52 -30.51
C ARG A 52 36.71 4.61 -31.45
N SER A 53 37.17 5.20 -32.54
CA SER A 53 38.12 4.55 -33.46
C SER A 53 39.49 4.41 -32.80
N ALA A 54 40.31 3.48 -33.32
CA ALA A 54 41.74 3.44 -32.99
C ALA A 54 42.50 4.69 -33.48
N VAL A 55 41.95 5.39 -34.48
CA VAL A 55 42.49 6.66 -34.97
C VAL A 55 42.25 7.76 -33.94
N PRO A 56 43.30 8.49 -33.48
CA PRO A 56 43.16 9.55 -32.51
C PRO A 56 42.34 10.73 -33.07
N PRO A 57 41.71 11.52 -32.19
CA PRO A 57 41.07 12.77 -32.59
C PRO A 57 42.06 13.69 -33.31
N HIS A 58 41.63 14.32 -34.39
CA HIS A 58 42.48 15.14 -35.26
C HIS A 58 41.89 16.53 -35.51
N ARG A 59 42.74 17.48 -35.91
CA ARG A 59 42.30 18.82 -36.30
C ARG A 59 41.77 18.78 -37.73
N VAL A 60 40.73 19.57 -37.99
CA VAL A 60 40.20 19.79 -39.34
C VAL A 60 40.53 21.22 -39.72
N TYR A 61 41.30 21.37 -40.80
CA TYR A 61 41.59 22.67 -41.41
C TYR A 61 40.57 22.91 -42.52
N ILE A 62 39.75 23.93 -42.36
CA ILE A 62 38.80 24.36 -43.38
C ILE A 62 39.43 25.56 -44.07
N THR A 63 39.69 25.43 -45.36
CA THR A 63 39.97 26.59 -46.22
C THR A 63 38.62 27.09 -46.71
N PRO A 64 38.10 28.22 -46.18
CA PRO A 64 36.86 28.78 -46.70
C PRO A 64 37.12 29.19 -48.15
N VAL A 65 36.53 28.44 -49.08
CA VAL A 65 36.36 28.90 -50.45
C VAL A 65 35.06 29.69 -50.42
N ASP A 66 35.14 30.99 -50.71
CA ASP A 66 33.94 31.79 -50.86
C ASP A 66 33.10 31.16 -51.97
N ALA A 67 31.92 30.65 -51.58
CA ALA A 67 31.00 30.09 -52.55
C ALA A 67 30.62 31.19 -53.55
N PRO A 68 30.42 30.86 -54.84
CA PRO A 68 29.90 31.82 -55.81
C PRO A 68 28.67 32.55 -55.24
N ALA A 69 28.54 33.85 -55.54
CA ALA A 69 27.44 34.68 -55.02
C ALA A 69 26.05 34.05 -55.30
N GLU A 70 25.92 33.32 -56.41
CA GLU A 70 24.72 32.57 -56.79
C GLU A 70 24.37 31.44 -55.81
N ASP A 71 25.35 30.63 -55.39
CA ASP A 71 25.15 29.54 -54.42
C ASP A 71 24.80 30.10 -53.04
N GLN A 72 25.45 31.21 -52.65
CA GLN A 72 25.13 31.90 -51.41
C GLN A 72 23.71 32.44 -51.42
N ALA A 73 23.30 33.07 -52.53
CA ALA A 73 21.94 33.56 -52.71
C ALA A 73 20.91 32.43 -52.72
N GLN A 74 21.18 31.32 -53.40
CA GLN A 74 20.27 30.16 -53.41
C GLN A 74 20.15 29.52 -52.01
N SER A 75 21.24 29.42 -51.27
CA SER A 75 21.25 28.98 -49.87
C SER A 75 20.38 29.89 -48.99
N LEU A 76 20.45 31.21 -49.21
CA LEU A 76 19.62 32.19 -48.51
C LEU A 76 18.15 32.08 -48.88
N ILE A 77 17.81 31.97 -50.17
CA ILE A 77 16.44 31.76 -50.67
C ILE A 77 15.82 30.52 -50.02
N ASN A 78 16.56 29.40 -50.03
CA ASN A 78 16.16 28.15 -49.38
C ASN A 78 16.02 28.28 -47.85
N GLY A 79 16.75 29.23 -47.25
CA GLY A 79 16.65 29.57 -45.83
C GLY A 79 15.39 30.36 -45.52
N LEU A 80 15.08 31.38 -46.33
CA LEU A 80 13.91 32.24 -46.21
C LEU A 80 12.60 31.48 -46.45
N SER A 81 12.57 30.54 -47.40
CA SER A 81 11.42 29.68 -47.67
C SER A 81 11.06 28.76 -46.49
N LYS A 82 12.02 28.46 -45.62
CA LYS A 82 11.84 27.60 -44.43
C LYS A 82 11.47 28.37 -43.16
N VAL A 83 11.35 29.70 -43.21
CA VAL A 83 10.95 30.50 -42.05
C VAL A 83 9.45 30.31 -41.81
N ASN A 84 9.06 29.92 -40.60
CA ASN A 84 7.68 29.69 -40.17
C ASN A 84 7.46 30.14 -38.71
N THR A 85 6.25 29.99 -38.20
CA THR A 85 5.86 30.35 -36.81
C THR A 85 6.67 29.64 -35.72
N GLN A 86 7.25 28.47 -36.05
CA GLN A 86 8.10 27.68 -35.15
C GLN A 86 9.59 27.97 -35.31
N SER A 87 9.98 28.88 -36.22
CA SER A 87 11.37 29.18 -36.48
C SER A 87 12.00 29.95 -35.32
N SER A 88 13.18 29.50 -34.89
CA SER A 88 13.86 30.14 -33.75
C SER A 88 14.31 31.56 -34.08
N PRO A 89 14.30 32.49 -33.10
CA PRO A 89 14.79 33.86 -33.28
C PRO A 89 16.26 33.93 -33.71
N ARG A 90 17.08 32.97 -33.27
CA ARG A 90 18.49 32.86 -33.68
C ARG A 90 18.61 32.58 -35.17
N ARG A 91 17.76 31.69 -35.70
CA ARG A 91 17.78 31.32 -37.12
C ARG A 91 17.38 32.49 -38.01
N THR A 92 16.34 33.23 -37.65
CA THR A 92 15.91 34.42 -38.41
C THR A 92 16.96 35.54 -38.36
N ARG A 93 17.62 35.75 -37.21
CA ARG A 93 18.75 36.69 -37.08
C ARG A 93 19.95 36.30 -37.95
N ASN A 94 20.27 35.01 -38.01
CA ASN A 94 21.34 34.50 -38.88
C ASN A 94 20.99 34.67 -40.37
N LEU A 95 19.72 34.47 -40.76
CA LEU A 95 19.29 34.74 -42.14
C LEU A 95 19.44 36.23 -42.47
N ARG A 96 19.02 37.13 -41.58
CA ARG A 96 19.22 38.58 -41.75
C ARG A 96 20.68 38.94 -41.99
N THR A 97 21.58 38.50 -41.13
CA THR A 97 23.03 38.80 -41.27
C THR A 97 23.67 38.17 -42.51
N ARG A 98 23.08 37.09 -43.06
CA ARG A 98 23.49 36.53 -44.35
C ARG A 98 22.93 37.36 -45.52
N THR A 99 21.69 37.85 -45.41
CA THR A 99 21.12 38.78 -46.38
C THR A 99 21.95 40.06 -46.47
N GLU A 100 22.30 40.68 -45.34
CA GLU A 100 23.13 41.90 -45.31
C GLU A 100 24.48 41.67 -46.02
N ARG A 101 25.18 40.57 -45.71
CA ARG A 101 26.45 40.21 -46.36
C ARG A 101 26.32 39.96 -47.86
N ILE A 102 25.28 39.26 -48.30
CA ILE A 102 25.08 38.98 -49.73
C ILE A 102 24.77 40.27 -50.48
N VAL A 103 23.94 41.15 -49.91
CA VAL A 103 23.64 42.47 -50.48
C VAL A 103 24.89 43.33 -50.64
N GLU A 104 25.80 43.33 -49.67
CA GLU A 104 27.09 44.03 -49.75
C GLU A 104 28.03 43.46 -50.83
N SER A 105 27.92 42.17 -51.14
CA SER A 105 28.75 41.49 -52.15
C SER A 105 28.17 41.49 -53.58
N LEU A 106 26.94 41.97 -53.75
CA LEU A 106 26.23 41.93 -55.03
C LEU A 106 26.63 43.13 -55.91
N ASP A 107 27.58 42.91 -56.80
CA ASP A 107 28.13 43.91 -57.74
C ASP A 107 27.20 44.14 -58.96
N GLY A 108 25.89 44.29 -58.73
CA GLY A 108 24.90 44.58 -59.78
C GLY A 108 24.39 43.37 -60.58
N ASN A 109 24.60 42.14 -60.11
CA ASN A 109 24.12 40.93 -60.79
C ASN A 109 22.58 40.82 -60.70
N SER A 110 21.89 41.36 -61.71
CA SER A 110 20.44 41.63 -61.74
C SER A 110 19.56 40.40 -61.50
N ASP A 111 19.95 39.22 -61.97
CA ASP A 111 19.16 37.99 -61.83
C ASP A 111 19.13 37.49 -60.36
N VAL A 112 20.27 37.54 -59.68
CA VAL A 112 20.38 37.12 -58.27
C VAL A 112 19.57 38.04 -57.35
N VAL A 113 19.63 39.35 -57.61
CA VAL A 113 18.82 40.35 -56.90
C VAL A 113 17.33 40.08 -57.10
N THR A 114 16.90 39.78 -58.32
CA THR A 114 15.49 39.51 -58.65
C THR A 114 14.98 38.26 -57.92
N LYS A 115 15.76 37.17 -57.87
CA LYS A 115 15.41 35.95 -57.13
C LYS A 115 15.32 36.18 -55.62
N LEU A 116 16.25 36.94 -55.05
CA LEU A 116 16.21 37.30 -53.63
C LEU A 116 15.00 38.15 -53.28
N LEU A 117 14.67 39.15 -54.11
CA LEU A 117 13.47 39.97 -53.94
C LEU A 117 12.19 39.13 -54.02
N ALA A 118 12.12 38.17 -54.94
CA ALA A 118 10.99 37.25 -55.03
C ALA A 118 10.84 36.40 -53.76
N ALA A 119 11.94 35.88 -53.20
CA ALA A 119 11.93 35.12 -51.96
C ALA A 119 11.53 35.96 -50.73
N VAL A 120 11.93 37.23 -50.68
CA VAL A 120 11.51 38.16 -49.64
C VAL A 120 10.01 38.46 -49.73
N LYS A 121 9.48 38.68 -50.95
CA LYS A 121 8.04 38.87 -51.16
C LYS A 121 7.21 37.65 -50.77
N ASP A 122 7.68 36.44 -51.09
CA ASP A 122 7.07 35.19 -50.64
C ASP A 122 7.04 35.10 -49.10
N LEU A 123 8.15 35.43 -48.45
CA LEU A 123 8.22 35.47 -46.99
C LEU A 123 7.26 36.51 -46.40
N GLU A 124 7.19 37.71 -46.98
CA GLU A 124 6.26 38.76 -46.54
C GLU A 124 4.81 38.28 -46.62
N GLU A 125 4.41 37.66 -47.74
CA GLU A 125 3.05 37.14 -47.91
C GLU A 125 2.73 36.04 -46.88
N ARG A 126 3.67 35.13 -46.61
CA ARG A 126 3.49 34.12 -45.55
C ARG A 126 3.41 34.74 -44.16
N LEU A 127 4.22 35.76 -43.87
CA LEU A 127 4.20 36.48 -42.59
C LEU A 127 2.86 37.17 -42.33
N ARG A 128 2.08 37.54 -43.36
CA ARG A 128 0.74 38.12 -43.18
C ARG A 128 -0.24 37.18 -42.48
N TYR A 129 -0.11 35.86 -42.68
CA TYR A 129 -1.00 34.87 -42.07
C TYR A 129 -0.59 34.45 -40.65
N PHE A 130 0.66 34.70 -40.25
CA PHE A 130 1.19 34.23 -38.96
C PHE A 130 0.46 34.82 -37.74
N PRO A 131 0.06 36.11 -37.70
CA PRO A 131 -0.71 36.64 -36.58
C PRO A 131 -2.06 35.94 -36.39
N LEU A 132 -2.74 35.59 -37.48
CA LEU A 132 -4.03 34.88 -37.43
C LEU A 132 -3.84 33.45 -36.92
N GLU A 133 -2.81 32.75 -37.41
CA GLU A 133 -2.49 31.41 -36.93
C GLU A 133 -2.09 31.42 -35.45
N LEU A 134 -1.23 32.35 -35.03
CA LEU A 134 -0.84 32.49 -33.63
C LEU A 134 -2.03 32.82 -32.72
N GLN A 135 -2.98 33.63 -33.20
CA GLN A 135 -4.20 33.93 -32.47
C GLN A 135 -5.09 32.69 -32.33
N ARG A 136 -5.28 31.92 -33.41
CA ARG A 136 -6.00 30.64 -33.37
C ARG A 136 -5.40 29.68 -32.35
N GLU A 137 -4.08 29.49 -32.37
CA GLU A 137 -3.38 28.63 -31.41
C GLU A 137 -3.54 29.11 -29.97
N ARG A 138 -3.54 30.43 -29.73
CA ARG A 138 -3.80 31.01 -28.40
C ARG A 138 -5.23 30.73 -27.93
N ASP A 139 -6.21 30.89 -28.81
CA ASP A 139 -7.61 30.65 -28.49
C ASP A 139 -7.90 29.17 -28.24
N GLU A 140 -7.30 28.27 -29.03
CA GLU A 140 -7.35 26.83 -28.80
C GLU A 140 -6.68 26.44 -27.48
N LYS A 141 -5.49 26.98 -27.18
CA LYS A 141 -4.82 26.77 -25.89
C LYS A 141 -5.68 27.25 -24.73
N ALA A 142 -6.31 28.43 -24.84
CA ALA A 142 -7.21 28.95 -23.81
C ALA A 142 -8.46 28.07 -23.65
N ALA A 143 -9.03 27.56 -24.74
CA ALA A 143 -10.15 26.64 -24.70
C ALA A 143 -9.78 25.31 -24.02
N LEU A 144 -8.61 24.75 -24.33
CA LEU A 144 -8.10 23.54 -23.66
C LEU A 144 -7.81 23.79 -22.18
N GLN A 145 -7.22 24.93 -21.83
CA GLN A 145 -6.98 25.30 -20.44
C GLN A 145 -8.29 25.34 -19.64
N ARG A 146 -9.35 25.97 -20.17
CA ARG A 146 -10.68 25.97 -19.54
C ARG A 146 -11.24 24.57 -19.32
N LYS A 147 -10.98 23.64 -20.25
CA LYS A 147 -11.37 22.23 -20.09
C LYS A 147 -10.58 21.59 -18.94
N VAL A 148 -9.27 21.81 -18.89
CA VAL A 148 -8.43 21.32 -17.78
C VAL A 148 -8.95 21.85 -16.44
N ASP A 149 -9.20 23.16 -16.34
CA ASP A 149 -9.70 23.81 -15.13
C ASP A 149 -11.07 23.28 -14.70
N LEU A 150 -11.93 22.90 -15.66
CA LEU A 150 -13.22 22.27 -15.38
C LEU A 150 -13.08 20.82 -14.88
N TRP A 151 -12.16 20.05 -15.45
CA TRP A 151 -12.01 18.62 -15.13
C TRP A 151 -11.19 18.38 -13.87
N TYR A 152 -10.20 19.22 -13.57
CA TYR A 152 -9.35 19.09 -12.41
C TYR A 152 -10.11 18.93 -11.07
N PRO A 153 -11.10 19.78 -10.71
CA PRO A 153 -11.85 19.59 -9.46
C PRO A 153 -12.69 18.32 -9.46
N ARG A 154 -13.18 17.86 -10.61
CA ARG A 154 -13.96 16.61 -10.72
C ARG A 154 -13.09 15.40 -10.44
N VAL A 155 -11.87 15.38 -10.99
CA VAL A 155 -10.90 14.32 -10.71
C VAL A 155 -10.58 14.29 -9.23
N ASN A 156 -10.26 15.44 -8.62
CA ASN A 156 -9.97 15.51 -7.19
C ASN A 156 -11.15 15.04 -6.31
N ALA A 157 -12.39 15.37 -6.69
CA ALA A 157 -13.57 14.90 -5.97
C ALA A 157 -13.73 13.37 -6.06
N VAL A 158 -13.48 12.77 -7.22
CA VAL A 158 -13.50 11.30 -7.39
C VAL A 158 -12.41 10.65 -6.54
N GLU A 159 -11.18 11.17 -6.58
CA GLU A 159 -10.08 10.66 -5.74
C GLU A 159 -10.40 10.74 -4.25
N GLU A 160 -11.04 11.83 -3.78
CA GLU A 160 -11.46 11.95 -2.39
C GLU A 160 -12.53 10.90 -2.02
N MET A 161 -13.48 10.66 -2.92
CA MET A 161 -14.51 9.63 -2.73
C MET A 161 -13.93 8.22 -2.71
N GLU A 162 -12.93 7.93 -3.54
CA GLU A 162 -12.20 6.66 -3.54
C GLU A 162 -11.46 6.43 -2.21
N ARG A 163 -10.82 7.47 -1.66
CA ARG A 163 -10.18 7.39 -0.33
C ARG A 163 -11.21 7.11 0.78
N LYS A 164 -12.37 7.78 0.74
CA LYS A 164 -13.46 7.51 1.70
C LYS A 164 -13.99 6.09 1.56
N GLN A 165 -14.18 5.62 0.34
CA GLN A 165 -14.61 4.25 0.06
C GLN A 165 -13.61 3.22 0.62
N ALA A 166 -12.32 3.42 0.43
CA ALA A 166 -11.28 2.54 0.97
C ALA A 166 -11.32 2.48 2.51
N CYS A 167 -11.49 3.64 3.17
CA CYS A 167 -11.63 3.72 4.63
C CYS A 167 -12.87 2.94 5.11
N LEU A 168 -14.02 3.16 4.47
CA LEU A 168 -15.27 2.46 4.81
C LEU A 168 -15.17 0.95 4.58
N GLN A 169 -14.51 0.52 3.50
CA GLN A 169 -14.26 -0.91 3.26
C GLN A 169 -13.36 -1.53 4.34
N SER A 170 -12.34 -0.81 4.81
CA SER A 170 -11.53 -1.26 5.93
C SER A 170 -12.38 -1.43 7.19
N LYS A 171 -13.21 -0.43 7.51
CA LYS A 171 -14.07 -0.48 8.69
C LYS A 171 -15.09 -1.61 8.63
N LEU A 172 -15.64 -1.88 7.44
CA LEU A 172 -16.55 -3.00 7.22
C LEU A 172 -15.87 -4.34 7.47
N ARG A 173 -14.58 -4.50 7.11
CA ARG A 173 -13.83 -5.73 7.41
C ARG A 173 -13.59 -5.91 8.90
N GLU A 174 -13.20 -4.84 9.60
CA GLU A 174 -13.03 -4.86 11.07
C GLU A 174 -14.33 -5.28 11.77
N LEU A 175 -15.46 -4.64 11.43
CA LEU A 175 -16.75 -4.96 12.04
C LEU A 175 -17.21 -6.39 11.73
N LYS A 176 -16.91 -6.90 10.53
CA LYS A 176 -17.18 -8.31 10.20
C LYS A 176 -16.35 -9.27 11.05
N GLN A 177 -15.08 -8.95 11.28
CA GLN A 177 -14.21 -9.75 12.13
C GLN A 177 -14.67 -9.73 13.59
N GLU A 178 -15.01 -8.54 14.12
CA GLU A 178 -15.54 -8.38 15.46
C GLU A 178 -16.85 -9.16 15.64
N ASN A 179 -17.78 -9.04 14.69
CA ASN A 179 -19.03 -9.78 14.74
C ASN A 179 -18.81 -11.30 14.72
N ALA A 180 -17.84 -11.79 13.93
CA ALA A 180 -17.47 -13.20 13.94
C ALA A 180 -16.93 -13.64 15.32
N SER A 181 -16.09 -12.83 15.97
CA SER A 181 -15.58 -13.14 17.32
C SER A 181 -16.67 -13.10 18.40
N LEU A 182 -17.64 -12.18 18.29
CA LEU A 182 -18.78 -12.14 19.20
C LEU A 182 -19.68 -13.35 18.99
N GLN A 183 -19.86 -13.80 17.75
CA GLN A 183 -20.61 -15.00 17.44
C GLN A 183 -19.96 -16.26 18.03
N THR A 184 -18.63 -16.39 17.97
CA THR A 184 -17.93 -17.52 18.62
C THR A 184 -18.09 -17.47 20.13
N SER A 185 -17.91 -16.30 20.76
CA SER A 185 -18.11 -16.15 22.21
C SER A 185 -19.56 -16.45 22.65
N ASN A 186 -20.55 -16.00 21.88
CA ASN A 186 -21.95 -16.32 22.14
C ASN A 186 -22.23 -17.83 22.05
N ASN A 187 -21.61 -18.53 21.10
CA ASN A 187 -21.74 -19.98 20.98
C ASN A 187 -21.11 -20.71 22.19
N GLU A 188 -19.96 -20.24 22.68
CA GLU A 188 -19.31 -20.77 23.88
C GLU A 188 -20.18 -20.56 25.13
N ILE A 189 -20.70 -19.35 25.32
CA ILE A 189 -21.61 -19.03 26.44
C ILE A 189 -22.85 -19.91 26.39
N LYS A 190 -23.42 -20.12 25.20
CA LYS A 190 -24.57 -21.01 25.03
C LYS A 190 -24.25 -22.46 25.41
N LEU A 191 -23.09 -22.97 24.99
CA LEU A 191 -22.65 -24.32 25.35
C LEU A 191 -22.44 -24.48 26.87
N LEU A 192 -21.84 -23.48 27.51
CA LEU A 192 -21.66 -23.45 28.97
C LEU A 192 -23.01 -23.42 29.69
N HIS A 193 -23.95 -22.61 29.21
CA HIS A 193 -25.30 -22.55 29.76
C HIS A 193 -26.03 -23.90 29.64
N ASP A 194 -25.97 -24.55 28.47
CA ASP A 194 -26.61 -25.85 28.25
C ASP A 194 -25.97 -26.93 29.16
N THR A 195 -24.65 -26.86 29.37
CA THR A 195 -23.94 -27.75 30.30
C THR A 195 -24.40 -27.54 31.74
N ALA A 196 -24.47 -26.28 32.19
CA ALA A 196 -24.94 -25.93 33.53
C ALA A 196 -26.41 -26.34 33.76
N GLN A 197 -27.28 -26.18 32.75
CA GLN A 197 -28.67 -26.66 32.83
C GLN A 197 -28.75 -28.18 32.98
N ASN A 198 -27.93 -28.92 32.26
CA ASN A 198 -27.86 -30.38 32.38
C ASN A 198 -27.36 -30.82 33.77
N GLU A 199 -26.38 -30.12 34.33
CA GLU A 199 -25.91 -30.37 35.70
C GLU A 199 -26.97 -30.07 36.74
N LEU A 200 -27.64 -28.92 36.63
CA LEU A 200 -28.74 -28.54 37.53
C LEU A 200 -29.85 -29.60 37.51
N LYS A 201 -30.19 -30.13 36.33
CA LYS A 201 -31.15 -31.23 36.19
C LYS A 201 -30.70 -32.48 36.95
N LYS A 202 -29.43 -32.90 36.80
CA LYS A 202 -28.87 -34.05 37.55
C LYS A 202 -28.95 -33.83 39.05
N TYR A 203 -28.62 -32.64 39.55
CA TYR A 203 -28.73 -32.32 40.97
C TYR A 203 -30.18 -32.37 41.45
N ASN A 204 -31.12 -31.85 40.68
CA ASN A 204 -32.54 -31.92 41.01
C ASN A 204 -33.04 -33.38 41.08
N ASP A 205 -32.62 -34.24 40.15
CA ASP A 205 -32.96 -35.66 40.15
C ASP A 205 -32.38 -36.37 41.40
N ILE A 206 -31.14 -36.05 41.79
CA ILE A 206 -30.51 -36.58 43.01
C ILE A 206 -31.28 -36.13 44.26
N VAL A 207 -31.60 -34.84 44.36
CA VAL A 207 -32.34 -34.28 45.50
C VAL A 207 -33.72 -34.93 45.62
N ALA A 208 -34.43 -35.11 44.50
CA ALA A 208 -35.72 -35.80 44.48
C ALA A 208 -35.60 -37.24 45.01
N GLY A 209 -34.59 -37.99 44.52
CA GLY A 209 -34.32 -39.35 45.02
C GLY A 209 -33.99 -39.39 46.52
N GLN A 210 -33.23 -38.41 47.04
CA GLN A 210 -32.96 -38.31 48.48
C GLN A 210 -34.22 -38.00 49.28
N MET A 211 -35.11 -37.15 48.77
CA MET A 211 -36.40 -36.87 49.41
C MET A 211 -37.26 -38.13 49.52
N ASP A 212 -37.30 -38.97 48.49
CA ASP A 212 -38.03 -40.24 48.52
C ASP A 212 -37.45 -41.21 49.57
N VAL A 213 -36.11 -41.31 49.66
CA VAL A 213 -35.44 -42.13 50.68
C VAL A 213 -35.75 -41.62 52.09
N MET A 214 -35.69 -40.30 52.32
CA MET A 214 -36.04 -39.71 53.61
C MET A 214 -37.50 -40.01 53.97
N ALA A 215 -38.43 -39.85 53.03
CA ALA A 215 -39.85 -40.17 53.26
C ALA A 215 -40.08 -41.65 53.58
N ALA A 216 -39.33 -42.57 52.96
CA ALA A 216 -39.38 -44.00 53.29
C ALA A 216 -38.84 -44.27 54.71
N LYS A 217 -37.73 -43.63 55.08
CA LYS A 217 -37.14 -43.74 56.42
C LYS A 217 -38.05 -43.17 57.50
N ASP A 218 -38.74 -42.07 57.24
CA ASP A 218 -39.73 -41.51 58.16
C ASP A 218 -40.91 -42.46 58.39
N LYS A 219 -41.39 -43.15 57.34
CA LYS A 219 -42.41 -44.20 57.48
C LYS A 219 -41.91 -45.39 58.30
N GLU A 220 -40.69 -45.85 58.06
CA GLU A 220 -40.06 -46.94 58.83
C GLU A 220 -39.91 -46.55 60.31
N LEU A 221 -39.42 -45.33 60.60
CA LEU A 221 -39.32 -44.80 61.96
C LEU A 221 -40.70 -44.71 62.64
N ALA A 222 -41.73 -44.29 61.92
CA ALA A 222 -43.10 -44.25 62.45
C ALA A 222 -43.60 -45.67 62.80
N GLN A 223 -43.35 -46.67 61.96
CA GLN A 223 -43.71 -48.07 62.22
C GLN A 223 -42.95 -48.63 63.43
N LEU A 224 -41.63 -48.40 63.52
CA LEU A 224 -40.80 -48.84 64.63
C LEU A 224 -41.23 -48.18 65.95
N LYS A 225 -41.66 -46.91 65.94
CA LYS A 225 -42.25 -46.24 67.11
C LYS A 225 -43.51 -46.95 67.58
N VAL A 226 -44.43 -47.27 66.66
CA VAL A 226 -45.66 -48.01 67.00
C VAL A 226 -45.36 -49.39 67.57
N GLN A 227 -44.41 -50.13 66.98
CA GLN A 227 -43.98 -51.44 67.49
C GLN A 227 -43.36 -51.35 68.88
N LYS A 228 -42.49 -50.35 69.09
CA LYS A 228 -41.87 -50.08 70.39
C LYS A 228 -42.94 -49.82 71.45
N ASP A 229 -43.90 -48.95 71.16
CA ASP A 229 -44.99 -48.64 72.08
C ASP A 229 -45.83 -49.88 72.43
N GLU A 230 -46.09 -50.76 71.46
CA GLU A 230 -46.80 -52.02 71.69
C GLU A 230 -45.99 -53.02 72.52
N ASN A 231 -44.70 -53.17 72.23
CA ASN A 231 -43.79 -53.99 73.02
C ASN A 231 -43.68 -53.47 74.47
N GLU A 232 -43.64 -52.15 74.67
CA GLU A 232 -43.67 -51.55 76.01
C GLU A 232 -44.97 -51.90 76.75
N LYS A 233 -46.13 -51.87 76.08
CA LYS A 233 -47.40 -52.33 76.68
C LYS A 233 -47.35 -53.81 77.04
N GLN A 234 -46.83 -54.66 76.16
CA GLN A 234 -46.67 -56.10 76.42
C GLN A 234 -45.74 -56.37 77.60
N ILE A 235 -44.60 -55.69 77.67
CA ILE A 235 -43.67 -55.76 78.81
C ILE A 235 -44.38 -55.33 80.10
N ARG A 236 -45.16 -54.23 80.08
CA ARG A 236 -45.96 -53.81 81.24
C ARG A 236 -46.97 -54.89 81.65
N LEU A 237 -47.63 -55.53 80.69
CA LEU A 237 -48.56 -56.66 80.91
C LEU A 237 -47.85 -57.89 81.51
N LEU A 238 -46.73 -58.32 80.94
CA LEU A 238 -45.92 -59.43 81.43
C LEU A 238 -45.37 -59.15 82.84
N LYS A 239 -44.86 -57.93 83.10
CA LYS A 239 -44.44 -57.50 84.44
C LYS A 239 -45.59 -57.58 85.45
N LYS A 240 -46.82 -57.20 85.06
CA LYS A 240 -48.02 -57.37 85.91
C LYS A 240 -48.32 -58.85 86.16
N LYS A 241 -48.26 -59.71 85.14
CA LYS A 241 -48.47 -61.16 85.26
C LYS A 241 -47.42 -61.82 86.16
N LEU A 242 -46.13 -61.52 85.96
CA LEU A 242 -45.03 -62.02 86.79
C LEU A 242 -45.20 -61.60 88.26
N LYS A 243 -45.60 -60.35 88.53
CA LYS A 243 -45.92 -59.90 89.90
C LYS A 243 -47.10 -60.66 90.52
N ALA A 244 -48.10 -61.05 89.73
CA ALA A 244 -49.23 -61.85 90.21
C ALA A 244 -48.80 -63.30 90.51
N LEU A 245 -47.99 -63.91 89.64
CA LEU A 245 -47.45 -65.26 89.85
C LEU A 245 -46.49 -65.32 91.05
N ALA A 246 -45.65 -64.30 91.25
CA ALA A 246 -44.77 -64.20 92.41
C ALA A 246 -45.53 -64.11 93.75
N LYS A 247 -46.78 -63.62 93.76
CA LYS A 247 -47.66 -63.63 94.94
C LYS A 247 -48.32 -64.99 95.22
N SER A 248 -48.22 -65.94 94.29
CA SER A 248 -48.83 -67.28 94.39
C SER A 248 -47.85 -68.42 94.75
N GLN A 249 -46.57 -68.11 95.03
CA GLN A 249 -45.60 -69.08 95.55
C GLN A 249 -45.19 -68.75 97.00
N PRO A 250 -45.12 -69.74 97.91
CA PRO A 250 -44.59 -69.57 99.27
C PRO A 250 -43.05 -69.42 99.25
N PRO A 251 -42.45 -68.82 100.31
CA PRO A 251 -41.08 -68.32 100.29
C PRO A 251 -40.04 -69.45 100.28
N ARG A 252 -39.04 -69.35 99.40
CA ARG A 252 -37.79 -70.10 99.49
C ARG A 252 -36.62 -69.15 99.69
N THR A 253 -35.82 -69.49 100.70
CA THR A 253 -34.62 -68.86 101.24
C THR A 253 -33.40 -68.94 100.31
N ASP A 254 -32.56 -67.91 100.41
CA ASP A 254 -31.10 -67.82 100.25
C ASP A 254 -30.35 -68.70 99.22
N THR A 255 -29.55 -68.07 98.34
CA THR A 255 -28.07 -68.08 98.38
C THR A 255 -27.42 -67.59 97.06
N ASN A 256 -26.41 -66.72 97.23
CA ASN A 256 -25.16 -66.54 96.45
C ASN A 256 -25.12 -66.10 94.97
N ASP A 257 -24.57 -64.88 94.82
CA ASP A 257 -23.72 -64.29 93.75
C ASP A 257 -22.60 -65.26 93.25
N PRO A 258 -22.08 -65.20 91.99
CA PRO A 258 -21.23 -64.11 91.50
C PRO A 258 -21.45 -63.69 90.04
N ASN A 259 -21.56 -62.39 89.85
CA ASN A 259 -21.56 -61.67 88.58
C ASN A 259 -20.11 -61.28 88.21
N ASP A 260 -19.46 -61.98 87.29
CA ASP A 260 -18.26 -61.45 86.61
C ASP A 260 -17.98 -62.16 85.28
N SER A 261 -17.44 -61.42 84.32
CA SER A 261 -17.04 -61.79 82.96
C SER A 261 -18.08 -61.67 81.85
N LEU A 262 -17.95 -60.61 81.04
CA LEU A 262 -17.57 -60.77 79.63
C LEU A 262 -17.19 -59.42 79.00
N PHE A 263 -15.88 -59.23 78.87
CA PHE A 263 -15.22 -58.32 77.95
C PHE A 263 -15.64 -58.62 76.50
N ILE A 264 -16.03 -57.60 75.71
CA ILE A 264 -15.88 -57.62 74.25
C ILE A 264 -15.40 -56.24 73.74
N GLU A 265 -14.44 -56.32 72.82
CA GLU A 265 -13.46 -55.37 72.32
C GLU A 265 -13.97 -54.06 71.70
N ARG A 266 -13.15 -53.01 71.88
CA ARG A 266 -13.10 -51.82 71.02
C ARG A 266 -12.20 -52.12 69.81
N SER A 267 -12.72 -51.94 68.60
CA SER A 267 -11.89 -51.88 67.39
C SER A 267 -11.93 -50.46 66.83
N ASN A 268 -10.80 -49.77 67.00
CA ASN A 268 -10.43 -48.62 66.18
C ASN A 268 -10.30 -49.05 64.72
N THR A 269 -10.82 -48.26 63.77
CA THR A 269 -10.18 -48.13 62.45
C THR A 269 -10.16 -46.67 62.04
N VAL A 270 -8.93 -46.17 61.96
CA VAL A 270 -8.50 -44.96 61.28
C VAL A 270 -8.37 -45.31 59.80
N HIS A 271 -8.89 -44.52 58.89
CA HIS A 271 -8.33 -44.40 57.54
C HIS A 271 -8.51 -42.96 57.01
N HIS A 272 -7.50 -42.58 56.24
CA HIS A 272 -7.12 -41.25 55.73
C HIS A 272 -8.19 -40.50 54.96
#